data_AF-A0A2A9K057-F1
#
_entry.id   AF-A0A2A9K057-F1
#
_cell.length_a   1.000
_cell.length_b   1.000
_cell.length_c   1.000
_cell.angle_alpha   90.00
_cell.angle_beta   90.00
_cell.angle_gamma   90.00
#
_symmetry.space_group_name_H-M   'P 1'
#
loop_
_entity.id
_entity.type
_entity.pdbx_description
1 polymer ?
#
loop_
_entity_poly.entity_id
_entity_poly.type
_entity_poly.pdbx_seq_one_letter_code
_entity_poly.pdbx_strand_id
1 'polypeptide(L)'
;MDFANVDLVTPWILYWLASLTLVVGGTLVVVGLWRARRHRRFAATHGRNPEIGLLEDTRTQRGVGVVALAAAVALGATGAVLHVQGLDAFRGNLEAKYGYTAVDRIRQSGPGFVADLTQADGSVLRDEMILLESSGEPVVGEDIFARPVETR
;
A
#
# COMPACT_ATOMS: atom_id res chain seq x y z
N MET A 1 14.44 23.87 11.59
CA MET A 1 14.55 23.19 10.28
C MET A 1 13.15 22.90 9.81
N ASP A 2 12.92 22.86 8.49
CA ASP A 2 11.62 22.46 7.93
C ASP A 2 11.73 20.97 7.55
N PHE A 3 10.89 20.12 8.14
CA PHE A 3 10.93 18.67 7.95
C PHE A 3 9.88 18.25 6.92
N ALA A 4 10.23 17.32 6.04
CA ALA A 4 9.28 16.80 5.08
C ALA A 4 8.20 15.97 5.79
N ASN A 5 6.95 16.09 5.36
CA ASN A 5 5.89 15.25 5.91
C ASN A 5 6.11 13.79 5.50
N VAL A 6 6.09 12.87 6.47
CA VAL A 6 6.26 11.43 6.25
C VAL A 6 4.91 10.75 6.41
N ASP A 7 4.29 10.39 5.28
CA ASP A 7 3.03 9.65 5.26
C ASP A 7 3.21 8.26 4.66
N LEU A 8 3.16 7.25 5.53
CA LEU A 8 3.17 5.83 5.16
C LEU A 8 1.81 5.16 5.38
N VAL A 9 0.82 5.92 5.88
CA VAL A 9 -0.55 5.43 6.12
C VAL A 9 -1.33 5.41 4.81
N THR A 10 -1.29 6.50 4.05
CA THR A 10 -1.95 6.61 2.75
C THR A 10 -1.58 5.48 1.78
N PRO A 11 -0.29 5.14 1.54
CA PRO A 11 0.05 4.02 0.67
C PRO A 11 -0.50 2.69 1.19
N TRP A 12 -0.57 2.48 2.51
CA TRP A 12 -1.16 1.27 3.09
C TRP A 12 -2.66 1.17 2.80
N ILE A 13 -3.40 2.27 2.94
CA ILE A 13 -4.82 2.37 2.58
C ILE A 13 -5.00 2.03 1.09
N LEU A 14 -4.14 2.56 0.22
CA LEU A 14 -4.20 2.28 -1.21
C LEU A 14 -3.95 0.80 -1.53
N TYR A 15 -3.03 0.13 -0.84
CA TYR A 15 -2.83 -1.32 -1.02
C TYR A 15 -4.03 -2.14 -0.58
N TRP A 16 -4.69 -1.75 0.52
CA TRP A 16 -5.92 -2.40 0.96
C TRP A 16 -7.05 -2.23 -0.07
N LEU A 17 -7.25 -1.01 -0.55
CA LEU A 17 -8.24 -0.73 -1.59
C LEU A 17 -7.92 -1.50 -2.88
N ALA A 18 -6.67 -1.47 -3.34
CA ALA A 18 -6.22 -2.24 -4.49
C ALA A 18 -6.51 -3.74 -4.33
N SER A 19 -6.24 -4.30 -3.15
CA SER A 19 -6.48 -5.72 -2.86
C SER A 19 -7.96 -6.06 -2.88
N LEU A 20 -8.81 -5.24 -2.25
CA LEU A 20 -10.27 -5.42 -2.27
C LEU A 20 -10.82 -5.34 -3.70
N THR A 21 -10.41 -4.32 -4.46
CA THR A 21 -10.83 -4.15 -5.86
C THR A 21 -10.34 -5.30 -6.74
N LEU A 22 -9.13 -5.79 -6.52
CA LEU A 22 -8.56 -6.95 -7.22
C LEU A 22 -9.40 -8.21 -6.98
N VAL A 23 -9.78 -8.50 -5.73
CA VAL A 23 -10.60 -9.67 -5.37
C VAL A 23 -11.98 -9.57 -6.01
N VAL A 24 -12.64 -8.42 -5.91
CA VAL A 24 -13.97 -8.20 -6.49
C VAL A 24 -13.91 -8.30 -8.02
N GLY A 25 -13.02 -7.56 -8.67
CA GLY A 25 -12.85 -7.56 -10.12
C GLY A 25 -12.48 -8.93 -10.67
N GLY A 26 -11.53 -9.60 -10.02
CA GLY A 26 -11.11 -10.96 -10.36
C GLY A 26 -12.26 -11.96 -10.26
N THR A 27 -13.05 -11.89 -9.19
CA THR A 27 -14.23 -12.76 -9.00
C THR A 27 -15.25 -12.55 -10.12
N LEU A 28 -15.56 -11.30 -10.48
CA LEU A 28 -16.50 -10.98 -11.56
C LEU A 28 -16.04 -11.55 -12.90
N VAL A 29 -14.75 -11.42 -13.22
CA VAL A 29 -14.17 -11.97 -14.45
C VAL A 29 -14.22 -13.50 -14.45
N VAL A 30 -13.81 -14.15 -13.35
CA VAL A 30 -13.80 -15.62 -13.22
C VAL A 30 -15.22 -16.19 -13.32
N VAL A 31 -16.18 -15.61 -12.60
CA VAL A 31 -17.58 -16.04 -12.67
C VAL A 31 -18.16 -15.81 -14.06
N GLY A 32 -17.89 -14.66 -14.68
CA GLY A 32 -18.31 -14.38 -16.04
C GLY A 32 -17.72 -15.36 -17.06
N LEU A 33 -16.44 -15.75 -16.91
CA LEU A 33 -15.79 -16.78 -17.72
C LEU A 33 -16.41 -18.16 -17.52
N TRP A 34 -16.64 -18.56 -16.27
CA TRP A 34 -17.25 -19.84 -15.93
C TRP A 34 -18.68 -19.94 -16.48
N ARG A 35 -19.51 -18.91 -16.30
CA ARG A 35 -20.86 -18.84 -16.86
C ARG A 35 -20.85 -19.02 -18.37
N ALA A 36 -20.06 -18.25 -19.11
CA ALA A 36 -20.05 -18.42 -20.58
C ALA A 36 -19.51 -19.78 -21.03
N ARG A 37 -18.52 -20.36 -20.32
CA ARG A 37 -18.04 -21.72 -20.61
C ARG A 37 -19.15 -22.74 -20.39
N ARG A 38 -19.89 -22.64 -19.27
CA ARG A 38 -21.04 -23.49 -18.97
C ARG A 38 -22.15 -23.35 -20.02
N HIS A 39 -22.44 -22.12 -20.46
CA HIS A 39 -23.44 -21.85 -21.49
C HIS A 39 -23.06 -22.43 -22.85
N ARG A 40 -21.79 -22.29 -23.28
CA ARG A 40 -21.31 -22.91 -24.53
C ARG A 40 -21.44 -24.44 -24.50
N ARG A 41 -21.15 -25.06 -23.36
CA ARG A 41 -21.33 -26.51 -23.18
C ARG A 41 -22.82 -26.90 -23.27
N PHE A 42 -23.70 -26.16 -22.59
CA PHE A 42 -25.13 -26.46 -22.59
C PHE A 42 -25.78 -26.30 -23.98
N ALA A 43 -25.43 -25.23 -24.71
CA ALA A 43 -25.91 -24.97 -26.06
C ALA A 43 -25.44 -26.05 -27.06
N ALA A 44 -24.19 -26.53 -26.93
CA ALA A 44 -23.67 -27.62 -27.74
C ALA A 44 -24.41 -28.95 -27.51
N THR A 45 -24.93 -29.18 -26.31
CA THR A 45 -25.66 -30.42 -25.96
C THR A 45 -27.15 -30.36 -26.34
N HIS A 46 -27.80 -29.20 -26.27
CA HIS A 46 -29.26 -29.09 -26.42
C HIS A 46 -29.72 -28.32 -27.68
N GLY A 47 -28.80 -27.79 -28.49
CA GLY A 47 -29.11 -27.12 -29.76
C GLY A 47 -29.92 -25.81 -29.65
N ARG A 48 -30.15 -25.32 -28.42
CA ARG A 48 -30.91 -24.10 -28.14
C ARG A 48 -29.96 -22.99 -27.70
N ASN A 49 -30.02 -21.84 -28.37
CA ASN A 49 -29.24 -20.67 -27.98
C ASN A 49 -29.81 -20.03 -26.71
N PRO A 50 -28.95 -19.50 -25.83
CA PRO A 50 -29.39 -18.80 -24.62
C PRO A 50 -30.12 -17.50 -24.96
N GLU A 51 -31.01 -17.06 -24.06
CA GLU A 51 -31.67 -15.74 -24.13
C GLU A 51 -30.61 -14.63 -24.25
N ILE A 52 -30.81 -13.70 -25.19
CA ILE A 52 -29.86 -12.64 -25.54
C ILE A 52 -29.49 -11.79 -24.31
N GLY A 53 -30.44 -11.56 -23.40
CA GLY A 53 -30.22 -10.78 -22.17
C GLY A 53 -29.18 -11.40 -21.22
N LEU A 54 -29.07 -12.72 -21.15
CA LEU A 54 -28.06 -13.41 -20.31
C LEU A 54 -26.63 -13.23 -20.85
N LEU A 55 -26.49 -13.10 -22.18
CA LEU A 55 -25.18 -12.88 -22.82
C LEU A 55 -24.71 -11.43 -22.66
N GLU A 56 -25.62 -10.46 -22.74
CA GLU A 56 -25.33 -9.05 -22.50
C GLU A 56 -24.96 -8.80 -21.03
N ASP A 57 -25.71 -9.36 -20.08
CA ASP A 57 -25.41 -9.25 -18.66
C ASP A 57 -24.03 -9.85 -18.33
N THR A 58 -23.70 -11.02 -18.92
CA THR A 58 -22.37 -11.65 -18.75
C THR A 58 -21.25 -10.80 -19.36
N ARG A 59 -21.50 -10.07 -20.47
CA ARG A 59 -20.51 -9.16 -21.07
C ARG A 59 -20.30 -7.92 -20.19
N THR A 60 -21.38 -7.31 -19.71
CA THR A 60 -21.33 -6.17 -18.80
C THR A 60 -20.61 -6.54 -17.50
N GLN A 61 -20.94 -7.70 -16.91
CA GLN A 61 -20.27 -8.22 -15.71
C GLN A 61 -18.74 -8.34 -15.90
N ARG A 62 -18.30 -8.86 -17.06
CA ARG A 62 -16.86 -8.95 -17.37
C ARG A 62 -16.24 -7.58 -17.62
N GLY A 63 -16.95 -6.66 -18.29
CA GLY A 63 -16.48 -5.31 -18.52
C GLY A 63 -16.23 -4.58 -17.20
N VAL A 64 -17.20 -4.62 -16.28
CA VAL A 64 -17.07 -4.08 -14.92
C VAL A 64 -15.90 -4.75 -14.19
N GLY A 65 -15.76 -6.07 -14.30
CA GLY A 65 -14.63 -6.81 -13.72
C GLY A 65 -13.27 -6.34 -14.24
N VAL A 66 -13.13 -6.14 -15.56
CA VAL A 66 -11.89 -5.64 -16.17
C VAL A 66 -11.58 -4.21 -15.73
N VAL A 67 -12.58 -3.33 -15.66
CA VAL A 67 -12.40 -1.95 -15.17
C VAL A 67 -11.95 -1.95 -13.71
N ALA A 68 -12.55 -2.80 -12.87
CA ALA A 68 -12.12 -2.97 -11.48
C ALA A 68 -10.66 -3.46 -11.39
N LEU A 69 -10.25 -4.43 -12.22
CA LEU A 69 -8.86 -4.89 -12.26
C LEU A 69 -7.90 -3.76 -12.67
N ALA A 70 -8.26 -2.94 -13.66
CA ALA A 70 -7.45 -1.79 -14.06
C ALA A 70 -7.33 -0.75 -12.92
N ALA A 71 -8.44 -0.48 -12.21
CA ALA A 71 -8.43 0.39 -11.04
C ALA A 71 -7.56 -0.16 -9.90
N ALA A 72 -7.59 -1.48 -9.66
CA ALA A 72 -6.73 -2.11 -8.66
C ALA A 72 -5.23 -1.91 -8.98
N VAL A 73 -4.84 -2.06 -10.25
CA VAL A 73 -3.46 -1.80 -10.69
C VAL A 73 -3.08 -0.34 -10.49
N ALA A 74 -3.95 0.60 -10.87
CA ALA A 74 -3.71 2.02 -10.69
C ALA A 74 -3.52 2.39 -9.21
N LEU A 75 -4.41 1.91 -8.33
CA LEU A 75 -4.31 2.12 -6.88
C LEU A 75 -3.02 1.54 -6.30
N GLY A 76 -2.65 0.32 -6.70
CA GLY A 76 -1.40 -0.32 -6.26
C GLY A 76 -0.16 0.45 -6.72
N ALA A 77 -0.14 0.93 -7.96
CA ALA A 77 0.95 1.73 -8.50
C ALA A 77 1.09 3.08 -7.78
N THR A 78 -0.03 3.78 -7.54
CA THR A 78 -0.03 5.02 -6.76
C THR A 78 0.44 4.78 -5.33
N GLY A 79 -0.01 3.70 -4.69
CA GLY A 79 0.46 3.28 -3.37
C GLY A 79 1.97 3.05 -3.35
N ALA A 80 2.53 2.40 -4.37
CA ALA A 80 3.97 2.18 -4.49
C ALA A 80 4.77 3.49 -4.57
N VAL A 81 4.31 4.44 -5.40
CA VAL A 81 4.97 5.75 -5.54
C VAL A 81 4.95 6.51 -4.22
N LEU A 82 3.79 6.61 -3.56
CA LEU A 82 3.66 7.32 -2.29
C LEU A 82 4.48 6.65 -1.17
N HIS A 83 4.56 5.32 -1.16
CA HIS A 83 5.37 4.58 -0.20
C HIS A 83 6.85 4.94 -0.36
N VAL A 84 7.38 4.95 -1.59
CA VAL A 84 8.77 5.33 -1.85
C VAL A 84 9.02 6.78 -1.41
N GLN A 85 8.14 7.72 -1.78
CA GLN A 85 8.26 9.12 -1.38
C GLN A 85 8.26 9.30 0.15
N GLY A 86 7.40 8.57 0.87
CA GLY A 86 7.37 8.60 2.33
C GLY A 86 8.65 8.06 2.96
N LEU A 87 9.22 6.98 2.41
CA LEU A 87 10.49 6.45 2.89
C LEU A 87 11.65 7.40 2.60
N ASP A 88 11.68 8.04 1.43
CA ASP A 88 12.74 9.00 1.08
C ASP A 88 12.67 10.25 1.95
N ALA A 89 11.47 10.76 2.23
CA ALA A 89 11.27 11.84 3.19
C ALA A 89 11.73 11.45 4.60
N PHE A 90 11.42 10.23 5.05
CA PHE A 90 11.86 9.72 6.34
C PHE A 90 13.40 9.66 6.46
N ARG A 91 14.07 9.14 5.43
CA ARG A 91 15.54 9.10 5.38
C ARG A 91 16.14 10.51 5.37
N GLY A 92 15.60 11.39 4.53
CA GLY A 92 16.08 12.78 4.43
C GLY A 92 15.94 13.55 5.75
N ASN A 93 14.84 13.34 6.48
CA ASN A 93 14.66 13.98 7.79
C ASN A 93 15.66 13.47 8.84
N LEU A 94 15.95 12.16 8.84
CA LEU A 94 16.92 11.55 9.74
C LEU A 94 18.36 12.00 9.44
N GLU A 95 18.72 12.09 8.16
CA GLU A 95 19.99 12.66 7.71
C GLU A 95 20.10 14.14 8.13
N ALA A 96 19.05 14.94 7.88
CA ALA A 96 19.07 16.38 8.18
C ALA A 96 19.21 16.69 9.68
N LYS A 97 18.58 15.89 10.55
CA LYS A 97 18.60 16.13 12.00
C LYS A 97 19.81 15.51 12.71
N TYR A 98 20.12 14.26 12.39
CA TYR A 98 21.09 13.46 13.14
C TYR A 98 22.35 13.10 12.33
N GLY A 99 22.39 13.39 11.02
CA GLY A 99 23.56 13.12 10.17
C GLY A 99 23.78 11.63 9.88
N TYR A 100 22.74 10.78 9.97
CA TYR A 100 22.85 9.37 9.60
C TYR A 100 23.12 9.23 8.09
N THR A 101 24.04 8.32 7.76
CA THR A 101 24.52 8.11 6.37
C THR A 101 23.73 7.04 5.64
N ALA A 102 23.10 6.11 6.38
CA ALA A 102 22.19 5.11 5.84
C ALA A 102 21.10 4.76 6.85
N VAL A 103 19.91 4.45 6.33
CA VAL A 103 18.73 4.05 7.11
C VAL A 103 18.09 2.85 6.42
N ASP A 104 18.21 1.69 7.05
CA ASP A 104 17.85 0.40 6.51
C ASP A 104 16.79 -0.32 7.37
N ARG A 105 16.18 -1.37 6.80
CA ARG A 105 15.21 -2.23 7.50
C ARG A 105 14.09 -1.47 8.25
N ILE A 106 13.63 -0.38 7.65
CA ILE A 106 12.54 0.45 8.17
C ILE A 106 11.27 -0.40 8.29
N ARG A 107 10.74 -0.48 9.52
CA ARG A 107 9.53 -1.23 9.85
C ARG A 107 8.65 -0.38 10.75
N GLN A 108 7.35 -0.37 10.49
CA GLN A 108 6.40 0.30 11.38
C GLN A 108 6.22 -0.53 12.66
N SER A 109 6.29 0.11 13.82
CA SER A 109 6.09 -0.51 15.13
C SER A 109 5.22 0.40 16.00
N GLY A 110 3.94 0.05 16.12
CA GLY A 110 2.97 0.87 16.85
C GLY A 110 2.84 2.27 16.21
N PRO A 111 2.96 3.36 17.00
CA PRO A 111 2.91 4.73 16.48
C PRO A 111 4.24 5.20 15.85
N GLY A 112 5.30 4.40 15.93
CA GLY A 112 6.64 4.75 15.45
C GLY A 112 7.18 3.81 14.38
N PHE A 113 8.48 3.95 14.15
CA PHE A 113 9.27 3.15 13.23
C PHE A 113 10.44 2.53 13.96
N VAL A 114 10.90 1.41 13.45
CA VAL A 114 12.12 0.74 13.86
C VAL A 114 13.00 0.62 12.63
N ALA A 115 14.25 1.06 12.71
CA ALA A 115 15.19 1.00 11.59
C ALA A 115 16.63 0.74 12.07
N ASP A 116 17.45 0.23 11.17
CA ASP A 116 18.90 0.18 11.37
C ASP A 116 19.50 1.50 10.87
N LEU A 117 20.22 2.22 11.73
CA LEU A 117 20.76 3.55 11.49
C LEU A 117 22.29 3.48 11.42
N THR A 118 22.87 3.91 10.31
CA THR A 118 24.32 3.98 10.14
C THR A 118 24.81 5.40 10.42
N GLN A 119 25.76 5.55 11.33
CA GLN A 119 26.37 6.83 11.68
C GLN A 119 27.50 7.20 10.71
N ALA A 120 27.99 8.43 10.81
CA ALA A 120 29.11 8.93 9.99
C ALA A 120 30.43 8.18 10.24
N ASP A 121 30.61 7.60 11.43
CA ASP A 121 31.76 6.77 11.78
C ASP A 121 31.65 5.31 11.27
N GLY A 122 30.54 4.97 10.60
CA GLY A 122 30.25 3.64 10.08
C GLY A 122 29.69 2.66 11.12
N SER A 123 29.48 3.10 12.37
CA SER A 123 28.77 2.29 13.36
C SER A 123 27.28 2.16 12.99
N VAL A 124 26.69 1.02 13.32
CA VAL A 124 25.27 0.73 13.03
C VAL A 124 24.52 0.53 14.33
N LEU A 125 23.56 1.41 14.59
CA LEU A 125 22.55 1.25 15.63
C LEU A 125 21.42 0.40 15.06
N ARG A 126 21.19 -0.78 15.63
CA ARG A 126 20.22 -1.74 15.09
C ARG A 126 18.88 -1.64 15.79
N ASP A 127 17.82 -1.80 15.01
CA ASP A 127 16.45 -1.84 15.47
C ASP A 127 16.10 -0.66 16.39
N GLU A 128 16.56 0.55 16.01
CA GLU A 128 16.30 1.73 16.81
C GLU A 128 14.90 2.27 16.63
N MET A 129 14.29 2.64 17.75
CA MET A 129 12.96 3.23 17.77
C MET A 129 13.04 4.70 17.32
N ILE A 130 12.24 5.04 16.33
CA ILE A 130 12.11 6.38 15.77
C ILE A 130 10.63 6.79 15.85
N LEU A 131 10.35 7.87 16.57
CA LEU A 131 9.04 8.50 16.58
C LEU A 131 9.05 9.69 15.62
N LEU A 132 7.90 9.96 15.00
CA LEU A 132 7.69 11.15 14.18
C LEU A 132 6.72 12.08 14.88
N GLU A 133 7.11 13.34 15.01
CA GLU A 133 6.17 14.38 15.42
C GLU A 133 5.22 14.73 14.27
N SER A 134 4.14 15.45 14.57
CA SER A 134 3.19 15.92 13.56
C SER A 134 3.82 16.84 12.50
N SER A 135 4.99 17.41 12.80
CA SER A 135 5.80 18.21 11.88
C SER A 135 6.64 17.37 10.90
N GLY A 136 6.72 16.05 11.08
CA GLY A 136 7.65 15.17 10.37
C GLY A 136 9.05 15.08 11.01
N GLU A 137 9.28 15.78 12.13
CA GLU A 137 10.54 15.70 12.87
C GLU A 137 10.77 14.30 13.46
N PRO A 138 11.91 13.65 13.20
CA PRO A 138 12.24 12.36 13.77
C PRO A 138 12.84 12.51 15.17
N VAL A 139 12.50 11.59 16.07
CA VAL A 139 13.00 11.53 17.45
C VAL A 139 13.51 10.12 17.72
N VAL A 140 14.75 9.97 18.18
CA VAL A 140 15.45 8.67 18.35
C VAL A 140 16.07 8.58 19.74
N GLY A 141 16.14 7.36 20.31
CA GLY A 141 16.95 7.06 21.49
C GLY A 141 16.62 7.93 22.71
N GLU A 142 17.63 8.58 23.29
CA GLU A 142 17.47 9.41 24.50
C GLU A 142 16.53 10.60 24.30
N ASP A 143 16.41 11.15 23.08
CA ASP A 143 15.48 12.27 22.81
C ASP A 143 14.01 11.86 22.99
N ILE A 144 13.70 10.56 22.91
CA ILE A 144 12.36 10.01 23.18
C ILE A 144 12.04 10.10 24.68
N PHE A 145 13.04 9.87 25.53
CA PHE A 145 12.87 9.78 26.99
C PHE A 145 13.25 11.07 27.72
N ALA A 146 14.01 11.96 27.08
CA ALA A 146 14.48 13.22 27.66
C ALA A 146 13.38 14.28 27.81
N ARG A 147 12.18 14.07 27.24
CA ARG A 147 11.08 15.00 27.42
C ARG A 147 10.23 14.67 28.65
N PRO A 148 9.99 15.64 29.55
CA PRO A 148 8.99 15.47 30.59
C PRO A 148 7.62 15.25 29.93
N VAL A 149 6.88 14.27 30.42
CA VAL A 149 5.50 14.03 30.02
C VAL A 149 4.71 15.30 30.31
N GLU A 150 4.41 16.10 29.27
CA GLU A 150 3.41 17.14 29.38
C GLU A 150 2.04 16.44 29.49
N THR A 151 1.67 16.14 30.74
CA THR A 151 0.30 15.79 31.09
C THR A 151 -0.60 16.96 30.71
N ARG A 152 -1.44 16.75 29.71
CA ARG A 152 -2.56 17.64 29.39
C ARG A 152 -3.82 17.17 30.10
#